data_AF-A0A2M7Q8F9-F1
#
_entry.id   AF-A0A2M7Q8F9-F1
#
_cell.length_a   1.000
_cell.length_b   1.000
_cell.length_c   1.000
_cell.angle_alpha   90.00
_cell.angle_beta   90.00
_cell.angle_gamma   90.00
#
_symmetry.space_group_name_H-M   'P 1'
#
loop_
_entity.id
_entity.type
_entity.pdbx_description
1 polymer ?
#
loop_
_entity_poly.entity_id
_entity_poly.type
_entity_poly.pdbx_seq_one_letter_code
_entity_poly.pdbx_strand_id
1 'polypeptide(L)'
;MKIILFIVIVGGIIFFVIAAPKFFEDYDLKKGLNATSTEKIVSSAQKATIKTAPSAQSSIATPSSSGKKEISDSRIPSGFSREQLSPFFEKIRIASASFSTGYNKPSIIRLYSRLESGDSPIDITGWRLKSNRSEFIIPKAVEIYKPSGANEEKNIILLSNNYVNIYSTTSVINKNFRLNKCAGYLENSFDFNPSLPQSCPMVYRSRYEIA
;
A
#
# COMPACT_ATOMS: atom_id res chain seq x y z
N MET A 1 -33.67 -33.97 21.46
CA MET A 1 -32.41 -33.67 20.73
C MET A 1 -31.68 -32.42 21.23
N LYS A 2 -32.37 -31.29 21.48
CA LYS A 2 -31.73 -30.02 21.94
C LYS A 2 -31.06 -30.10 23.34
N ILE A 3 -31.57 -30.92 24.27
CA ILE A 3 -31.03 -31.04 25.64
C ILE A 3 -29.71 -31.84 25.66
N ILE A 4 -29.58 -32.85 24.79
CA ILE A 4 -28.36 -33.68 24.70
C ILE A 4 -27.19 -32.86 24.16
N LEU A 5 -27.45 -31.96 23.19
CA LEU A 5 -26.42 -31.07 22.64
C LEU A 5 -25.87 -30.11 23.71
N PHE A 6 -26.73 -29.62 24.62
CA PHE A 6 -26.32 -28.69 25.67
C PHE A 6 -25.43 -29.36 26.72
N ILE A 7 -25.72 -30.63 27.06
CA ILE A 7 -24.90 -31.40 28.02
C ILE A 7 -23.51 -31.70 27.44
N VAL A 8 -23.40 -31.99 26.15
CA VAL A 8 -22.11 -32.25 25.50
C VAL A 8 -21.24 -30.98 25.42
N ILE A 9 -21.85 -29.82 25.12
CA ILE A 9 -21.11 -28.55 25.06
C ILE A 9 -20.64 -28.11 26.45
N VAL A 10 -21.51 -28.17 27.45
CA VAL A 10 -21.15 -27.77 28.83
C VAL A 10 -20.14 -28.75 29.43
N GLY A 11 -20.31 -30.06 29.22
CA GLY A 11 -19.35 -31.07 29.65
C GLY A 11 -17.97 -30.92 28.99
N GLY A 12 -17.93 -30.59 27.69
CA GLY A 12 -16.69 -30.36 26.95
C GLY A 12 -15.91 -29.14 27.44
N ILE A 13 -16.59 -28.04 27.76
CA ILE A 13 -15.96 -26.82 28.29
C ILE A 13 -15.39 -27.07 29.69
N ILE A 14 -16.13 -27.79 30.55
CA ILE A 14 -15.65 -28.12 31.91
C ILE A 14 -14.43 -29.05 31.84
N PHE A 15 -14.42 -30.04 30.95
CA PHE A 15 -13.27 -30.92 30.75
C PHE A 15 -12.02 -30.15 30.26
N PHE A 16 -12.21 -29.19 29.34
CA PHE A 16 -11.09 -28.41 28.78
C PHE A 16 -10.45 -27.46 29.80
N VAL A 17 -11.24 -26.89 30.73
CA VAL A 17 -10.72 -25.98 31.77
C VAL A 17 -9.97 -26.75 32.87
N ILE A 18 -10.37 -27.98 33.18
CA ILE A 18 -9.74 -28.78 34.23
C ILE A 18 -8.48 -29.51 33.72
N ALA A 19 -8.47 -29.94 32.45
CA ALA A 19 -7.37 -30.74 31.89
C ALA A 19 -6.20 -29.92 31.30
N ALA A 20 -6.35 -28.61 31.09
CA ALA A 20 -5.37 -27.78 30.38
C ALA A 20 -4.37 -26.93 31.18
N PRO A 21 -4.16 -27.04 32.52
CA PRO A 21 -3.15 -26.20 33.17
C PRO A 21 -1.70 -26.63 32.90
N LYS A 22 -1.46 -27.72 32.15
CA LYS A 22 -0.10 -28.26 31.91
C LYS A 22 0.48 -28.00 30.50
N PHE A 23 -0.17 -27.20 29.66
CA PHE A 23 0.29 -27.02 28.27
C PHE A 23 1.00 -25.68 28.00
N PHE A 24 1.15 -24.79 28.99
CA PHE A 24 1.73 -23.45 28.80
C PHE A 24 3.01 -23.16 29.58
N GLU A 25 3.61 -24.15 30.26
CA GLU A 25 4.96 -24.05 30.85
C GLU A 25 5.97 -24.75 29.94
N ASP A 26 6.40 -24.09 28.86
CA ASP A 26 7.73 -24.30 28.25
C ASP A 26 7.83 -23.51 26.94
N TYR A 27 8.13 -22.22 27.00
CA TYR A 27 8.80 -21.51 25.91
C TYR A 27 9.60 -20.33 26.50
N ASP A 28 10.59 -20.65 27.35
CA ASP A 28 11.64 -19.72 27.75
C ASP A 28 12.71 -19.71 26.64
N LEU A 29 12.53 -18.82 25.65
CA LEU A 29 13.51 -18.60 24.58
C LEU A 29 14.28 -17.29 24.82
N LYS A 30 15.11 -17.27 25.87
CA LYS A 30 16.15 -16.24 26.05
C LYS A 30 17.25 -16.45 25.01
N LYS A 31 17.05 -15.83 23.84
CA LYS A 31 18.14 -15.52 22.90
C LYS A 31 18.98 -14.38 23.48
N GLY A 32 20.26 -14.67 23.67
CA GLY A 32 21.26 -13.67 23.99
C GLY A 32 21.40 -12.62 22.89
N LEU A 33 21.63 -11.40 23.32
CA LEU A 33 22.39 -10.39 22.60
C LEU A 33 22.85 -9.35 23.62
N ASN A 34 24.02 -9.62 24.20
CA ASN A 34 24.85 -8.60 24.81
C ASN A 34 25.37 -7.70 23.68
N ALA A 35 24.88 -6.48 23.62
CA ALA A 35 25.54 -5.38 22.91
C ALA A 35 25.18 -4.08 23.62
N THR A 36 25.84 -3.87 24.76
CA THR A 36 25.84 -2.60 25.49
C THR A 36 26.73 -1.62 24.72
N SER A 37 26.13 -0.80 23.85
CA SER A 37 26.75 0.45 23.40
C SER A 37 26.17 1.60 24.22
N THR A 38 26.85 1.94 25.31
CA THR A 38 26.63 3.15 26.08
C THR A 38 27.11 4.36 25.29
N GLU A 39 26.19 5.10 24.69
CA GLU A 39 26.37 6.51 24.38
C GLU A 39 25.03 7.24 24.54
N LYS A 40 24.93 8.07 25.58
CA LYS A 40 24.06 9.26 25.66
C LYS A 40 24.52 10.08 26.86
N ILE A 41 25.33 11.10 26.61
CA ILE A 41 24.91 12.47 26.26
C ILE A 41 24.37 13.19 27.49
N VAL A 42 25.25 14.04 28.00
CA VAL A 42 25.05 15.03 29.05
C VAL A 42 23.86 15.92 28.70
N SER A 43 22.84 15.88 29.56
CA SER A 43 21.73 16.82 29.58
C SER A 43 22.20 18.12 30.24
N SER A 44 22.46 19.17 29.44
CA SER A 44 22.54 20.54 29.94
C SER A 44 21.32 21.34 29.48
N ALA A 45 20.41 21.58 30.42
CA ALA A 45 19.32 22.52 30.26
C ALA A 45 19.87 23.95 30.20
N GLN A 46 19.61 24.66 29.11
CA GLN A 46 19.73 26.12 29.07
C GLN A 46 18.40 26.73 28.64
N LYS A 47 17.78 27.33 29.65
CA LYS A 47 16.66 28.27 29.60
C LYS A 47 17.14 29.55 28.90
N ALA A 48 16.52 29.92 27.77
CA ALA A 48 16.75 31.20 27.12
C ALA A 48 15.43 31.91 26.79
N THR A 49 15.45 33.19 27.11
CA THR A 49 14.35 34.15 27.23
C THR A 49 13.89 34.68 25.88
N ILE A 50 12.61 35.04 25.82
CA ILE A 50 11.88 35.68 24.71
C ILE A 50 12.58 36.96 24.22
N LYS A 51 12.69 37.12 22.89
CA LYS A 51 12.74 38.44 22.23
C LYS A 51 11.92 38.41 20.93
N THR A 52 10.96 39.32 20.87
CA THR A 52 10.03 39.58 19.77
C THR A 52 10.64 40.60 18.79
N ALA A 53 10.19 40.53 17.53
CA ALA A 53 10.27 41.48 16.40
C ALA A 53 11.30 41.14 15.28
N PRO A 54 11.12 41.64 14.04
CA PRO A 54 9.91 42.07 13.32
C PRO A 54 9.69 41.29 12.00
N SER A 55 8.52 41.47 11.37
CA SER A 55 8.14 40.84 10.11
C SER A 55 9.09 41.22 8.97
N ALA A 56 9.73 40.21 8.36
CA ALA A 56 10.46 40.38 7.11
C ALA A 56 9.59 39.88 5.95
N GLN A 57 9.15 40.83 5.12
CA GLN A 57 8.58 40.56 3.81
C GLN A 57 9.60 39.80 2.97
N SER A 58 9.38 38.50 2.77
CA SER A 58 10.12 37.71 1.81
C SER A 58 9.42 37.84 0.47
N SER A 59 10.06 38.60 -0.41
CA SER A 59 9.73 38.73 -1.83
C SER A 59 9.61 37.33 -2.45
N ILE A 60 8.39 37.01 -2.89
CA ILE A 60 8.09 35.83 -3.69
C ILE A 60 8.82 36.00 -5.03
N ALA A 61 10.01 35.42 -5.13
CA ALA A 61 10.66 35.21 -6.40
C ALA A 61 9.82 34.20 -7.19
N THR A 62 9.13 34.68 -8.21
CA THR A 62 8.41 33.87 -9.19
C THR A 62 9.42 32.93 -9.88
N PRO A 63 9.29 31.60 -9.76
CA PRO A 63 10.09 30.70 -10.58
C PRO A 63 9.59 30.83 -12.02
N SER A 64 10.49 31.34 -12.87
CA SER A 64 10.32 31.40 -14.32
C SER A 64 9.87 30.04 -14.86
N SER A 65 8.69 30.05 -15.47
CA SER A 65 8.07 28.95 -16.19
C SER A 65 8.86 28.63 -17.46
N SER A 66 9.79 27.68 -17.39
CA SER A 66 10.37 27.05 -18.57
C SER A 66 9.76 25.66 -18.79
N GLY A 67 8.95 25.52 -19.84
CA GLY A 67 8.73 24.23 -20.52
C GLY A 67 7.53 23.38 -20.10
N LYS A 68 6.54 23.90 -19.35
CA LYS A 68 5.31 23.13 -19.07
C LYS A 68 4.28 23.43 -20.18
N LYS A 69 4.00 22.44 -21.03
CA LYS A 69 2.93 22.45 -22.04
C LYS A 69 1.66 23.04 -21.40
N GLU A 70 1.27 24.23 -21.86
CA GLU A 70 0.20 24.99 -21.23
C GLU A 70 -1.13 24.24 -21.42
N ILE A 71 -1.79 23.92 -20.29
CA ILE A 71 -3.11 23.27 -20.33
C ILE A 71 -4.06 24.26 -21.02
N SER A 72 -4.90 23.83 -21.97
CA SER A 72 -5.86 24.72 -22.62
C SER A 72 -7.04 24.97 -21.67
N ASP A 73 -7.58 26.20 -21.63
CA ASP A 73 -8.74 26.55 -20.79
C ASP A 73 -9.95 25.66 -21.07
N SER A 74 -10.10 25.18 -22.32
CA SER A 74 -11.14 24.22 -22.72
C SER A 74 -11.10 22.89 -21.98
N ARG A 75 -9.95 22.54 -21.38
CA ARG A 75 -9.74 21.28 -20.64
C ARG A 75 -9.91 21.45 -19.13
N ILE A 76 -10.10 22.68 -18.66
CA ILE A 76 -10.34 22.98 -17.24
C ILE A 76 -11.82 22.65 -16.93
N PRO A 77 -12.11 21.79 -15.94
CA PRO A 77 -13.48 21.46 -15.58
C PRO A 77 -14.25 22.69 -15.08
N SER A 78 -15.55 22.74 -15.37
CA SER A 78 -16.42 23.81 -14.89
C SER A 78 -16.38 23.94 -13.37
N GLY A 79 -16.24 25.17 -12.87
CA GLY A 79 -16.15 25.46 -11.44
C GLY A 79 -14.75 25.38 -10.85
N PHE A 80 -13.71 25.15 -11.66
CA PHE A 80 -12.31 25.22 -11.27
C PHE A 80 -11.56 26.30 -12.05
N SER A 81 -10.67 27.01 -11.38
CA SER A 81 -9.65 27.86 -12.03
C SER A 81 -8.36 27.08 -12.25
N ARG A 82 -7.49 27.59 -13.13
CA ARG A 82 -6.19 26.98 -13.44
C ARG A 82 -5.31 26.80 -12.21
N GLU A 83 -5.36 27.76 -11.29
CA GLU A 83 -4.58 27.79 -10.05
C GLU A 83 -5.03 26.72 -9.06
N GLN A 84 -6.28 26.26 -9.19
CA GLN A 84 -6.84 25.18 -8.37
C GLN A 84 -6.49 23.78 -8.90
N LEU A 85 -5.90 23.69 -10.10
CA LEU A 85 -5.53 22.41 -10.68
C LEU A 85 -4.29 21.84 -10.00
N SER A 86 -4.33 20.52 -9.74
CA SER A 86 -3.19 19.78 -9.24
C SER A 86 -2.00 19.88 -10.22
N PRO A 87 -0.75 19.92 -9.72
CA PRO A 87 0.44 19.75 -10.56
C PRO A 87 0.42 18.48 -11.42
N PHE A 88 -0.38 17.49 -11.01
CA PHE A 88 -0.58 16.19 -11.67
C PHE A 88 -1.89 16.10 -12.46
N PHE A 89 -2.60 17.22 -12.67
CA PHE A 89 -3.80 17.27 -13.51
C PHE A 89 -3.51 16.69 -14.90
N GLU A 90 -4.43 15.87 -15.42
CA GLU A 90 -4.30 15.02 -16.62
C GLU A 90 -3.18 13.96 -16.60
N LYS A 91 -2.16 14.10 -15.76
CA LYS A 91 -1.05 13.14 -15.63
C LYS A 91 -1.48 11.87 -14.92
N ILE A 92 -2.18 11.99 -13.79
CA ILE A 92 -2.79 10.86 -13.07
C ILE A 92 -4.30 11.05 -13.06
N ARG A 93 -5.03 10.01 -13.45
CA ARG A 93 -6.51 10.03 -13.46
C ARG A 93 -7.08 8.81 -12.74
N ILE A 94 -8.27 8.98 -12.19
CA ILE A 94 -9.14 7.85 -11.85
C ILE A 94 -9.70 7.32 -13.18
N ALA A 95 -9.22 6.17 -13.63
CA ALA A 95 -9.65 5.56 -14.88
C ALA A 95 -10.98 4.81 -14.74
N SER A 96 -11.23 4.23 -13.56
CA SER A 96 -12.50 3.60 -13.23
C SER A 96 -12.70 3.53 -11.72
N ALA A 97 -13.96 3.54 -11.29
CA ALA A 97 -14.37 3.22 -9.93
C ALA A 97 -15.60 2.30 -10.01
N SER A 98 -15.53 1.13 -9.38
CA SER A 98 -16.62 0.16 -9.33
C SER A 98 -16.91 -0.24 -7.88
N PHE A 99 -18.18 -0.43 -7.57
CA PHE A 99 -18.62 -0.88 -6.25
C PHE A 99 -18.72 -2.41 -6.21
N SER A 100 -18.65 -2.98 -5.01
CA SER A 100 -18.85 -4.41 -4.78
C SER A 100 -20.25 -4.85 -5.19
N THR A 101 -20.35 -5.90 -6.00
CA THR A 101 -21.64 -6.43 -6.48
C THR A 101 -21.98 -7.80 -5.87
N GLY A 102 -21.39 -8.17 -4.74
CA GLY A 102 -21.68 -9.42 -4.04
C GLY A 102 -20.45 -10.15 -3.50
N TYR A 103 -20.65 -11.41 -3.10
CA TYR A 103 -19.61 -12.26 -2.55
C TYR A 103 -18.47 -12.43 -3.56
N ASN A 104 -17.24 -12.30 -3.09
CA ASN A 104 -16.01 -12.34 -3.89
C ASN A 104 -15.89 -11.30 -5.02
N LYS A 105 -16.57 -10.15 -4.92
CA LYS A 105 -16.42 -9.04 -5.87
C LYS A 105 -16.10 -7.75 -5.12
N PRO A 106 -14.83 -7.45 -4.84
CA PRO A 106 -14.46 -6.24 -4.11
C PRO A 106 -14.77 -4.98 -4.93
N SER A 107 -14.94 -3.84 -4.26
CA SER A 107 -14.91 -2.54 -4.92
C SER A 107 -13.50 -2.27 -5.45
N ILE A 108 -13.40 -1.60 -6.60
CA ILE A 108 -12.12 -1.38 -7.29
C ILE A 108 -12.03 0.09 -7.70
N ILE A 109 -10.91 0.73 -7.38
CA ILE A 109 -10.52 2.01 -7.96
C ILE A 109 -9.26 1.79 -8.79
N ARG A 110 -9.28 2.21 -10.05
CA ARG A 110 -8.10 2.17 -10.92
C ARG A 110 -7.57 3.59 -11.10
N LEU A 111 -6.32 3.81 -10.70
CA LEU A 111 -5.58 4.99 -11.10
C LEU A 111 -4.72 4.65 -12.31
N TYR A 112 -4.67 5.55 -13.28
CA TYR A 112 -3.93 5.36 -14.52
C TYR A 112 -3.03 6.57 -14.80
N SER A 113 -1.80 6.28 -15.20
CA SER A 113 -0.77 7.25 -15.52
C SER A 113 -0.74 7.54 -17.02
N ARG A 114 -0.87 8.83 -17.38
CA ARG A 114 -0.80 9.39 -18.74
C ARG A 114 0.44 10.26 -18.95
N LEU A 115 1.54 9.93 -18.28
CA LEU A 115 2.79 10.66 -18.41
C LEU A 115 3.29 10.66 -19.86
N GLU A 116 3.63 11.83 -20.39
CA GLU A 116 4.21 12.00 -21.72
C GLU A 116 5.74 11.78 -21.69
N SER A 117 6.37 11.66 -22.85
CA SER A 117 7.83 11.60 -22.94
C SER A 117 8.45 12.86 -22.32
N GLY A 118 9.36 12.67 -21.36
CA GLY A 118 10.00 13.76 -20.61
C GLY A 118 9.36 14.05 -19.24
N ASP A 119 8.20 13.48 -18.94
CA ASP A 119 7.65 13.53 -17.59
C ASP A 119 8.44 12.64 -16.63
N SER A 120 8.66 13.14 -15.41
CA SER A 120 9.24 12.35 -14.32
C SER A 120 8.22 11.35 -13.76
N PRO A 121 8.67 10.17 -13.28
CA PRO A 121 7.83 9.23 -12.54
C PRO A 121 7.15 9.91 -11.35
N ILE A 122 5.92 9.50 -11.04
CA ILE A 122 5.14 10.08 -9.95
C ILE A 122 5.06 9.08 -8.79
N ASP A 123 5.49 9.51 -7.60
CA ASP A 123 5.23 8.80 -6.36
C ASP A 123 3.81 9.09 -5.88
N ILE A 124 2.99 8.03 -5.79
CA ILE A 124 1.61 8.10 -5.31
C ILE A 124 1.43 7.57 -3.88
N THR A 125 2.49 7.13 -3.22
CA THR A 125 2.42 6.69 -1.82
C THR A 125 2.04 7.87 -0.92
N GLY A 126 1.15 7.61 0.04
CA GLY A 126 0.63 8.62 0.95
C GLY A 126 -0.45 9.52 0.32
N TRP A 127 -0.75 9.37 -0.97
CA TRP A 127 -1.86 10.10 -1.58
C TRP A 127 -3.18 9.68 -0.94
N ARG A 128 -4.07 10.66 -0.77
CA ARG A 128 -5.40 10.47 -0.21
C ARG A 128 -6.42 10.38 -1.33
N LEU A 129 -7.07 9.22 -1.45
CA LEU A 129 -8.27 9.07 -2.27
C LEU A 129 -9.47 9.40 -1.41
N LYS A 130 -10.25 10.39 -1.84
CA LYS A 130 -11.42 10.88 -1.10
C LYS A 130 -12.68 10.76 -1.96
N SER A 131 -13.72 10.19 -1.37
CA SER A 131 -15.08 10.22 -1.87
C SER A 131 -15.94 11.17 -1.01
N ASN A 132 -17.22 11.27 -1.33
CA ASN A 132 -18.18 11.97 -0.48
C ASN A 132 -18.43 11.29 0.87
N ARG A 133 -18.11 9.99 1.00
CA ARG A 133 -18.45 9.18 2.19
C ARG A 133 -17.24 8.70 2.98
N SER A 134 -16.08 8.59 2.34
CA SER A 134 -14.90 7.99 2.94
C SER A 134 -13.62 8.46 2.28
N GLU A 135 -12.51 8.14 2.93
CA GLU A 135 -11.17 8.39 2.41
C GLU A 135 -10.26 7.19 2.66
N PHE A 136 -9.23 7.06 1.84
CA PHE A 136 -8.22 6.02 1.92
C PHE A 136 -6.85 6.61 1.58
N ILE A 137 -5.82 6.22 2.32
CA ILE A 137 -4.44 6.62 2.07
C ILE A 137 -3.74 5.47 1.35
N ILE A 138 -3.13 5.76 0.21
CA ILE A 138 -2.37 4.77 -0.56
C ILE A 138 -1.12 4.36 0.24
N PRO A 139 -0.99 3.09 0.66
CA PRO A 139 0.13 2.62 1.45
C PRO A 139 1.37 2.39 0.59
N LYS A 140 2.43 1.86 1.20
CA LYS A 140 3.57 1.27 0.49
C LYS A 140 3.20 -0.10 -0.08
N ALA A 141 4.02 -0.58 -1.03
CA ALA A 141 3.85 -1.90 -1.63
C ALA A 141 5.21 -2.59 -1.86
N VAL A 142 5.16 -3.91 -2.00
CA VAL A 142 6.31 -4.75 -2.33
C VAL A 142 6.53 -4.73 -3.84
N GLU A 143 7.70 -4.30 -4.28
CA GLU A 143 8.01 -4.24 -5.72
C GLU A 143 8.28 -5.65 -6.32
N ILE A 144 9.03 -6.48 -5.59
CA ILE A 144 9.32 -7.86 -5.98
C ILE A 144 8.95 -8.75 -4.81
N TYR A 145 7.88 -9.52 -4.97
CA TYR A 145 7.46 -10.48 -3.96
C TYR A 145 8.44 -11.66 -3.90
N LYS A 146 8.95 -11.94 -2.71
CA LYS A 146 9.84 -13.06 -2.37
C LYS A 146 9.08 -14.03 -1.46
N PRO A 147 8.91 -15.30 -1.87
CA PRO A 147 8.27 -16.32 -1.03
C PRO A 147 9.01 -16.59 0.29
N SER A 148 10.29 -16.26 0.39
CA SER A 148 11.07 -16.38 1.64
C SER A 148 10.61 -15.44 2.75
N GLY A 149 9.68 -14.52 2.48
CA GLY A 149 9.17 -13.54 3.44
C GLY A 149 10.02 -12.28 3.57
N ALA A 150 11.21 -12.25 2.96
CA ALA A 150 12.12 -11.09 2.94
C ALA A 150 11.65 -9.98 1.97
N ASN A 151 10.42 -9.50 2.18
CA ASN A 151 9.74 -8.51 1.35
C ASN A 151 9.92 -7.11 1.94
N GLU A 152 10.51 -6.20 1.17
CA GLU A 152 10.66 -4.80 1.52
C GLU A 152 9.50 -3.98 0.92
N GLU A 153 8.84 -3.17 1.75
CA GLU A 153 7.79 -2.25 1.30
C GLU A 153 8.40 -0.91 0.88
N LYS A 154 8.15 -0.54 -0.38
CA LYS A 154 8.66 0.67 -1.03
C LYS A 154 7.52 1.56 -1.47
N ASN A 155 7.88 2.79 -1.85
CA ASN A 155 6.92 3.73 -2.42
C ASN A 155 6.41 3.24 -3.78
N ILE A 156 5.17 3.57 -4.09
CA ILE A 156 4.49 3.19 -5.32
C ILE A 156 4.76 4.26 -6.36
N ILE A 157 5.66 3.96 -7.28
CA ILE A 157 6.06 4.87 -8.35
C ILE A 157 5.31 4.51 -9.64
N LEU A 158 4.49 5.44 -10.14
CA LEU A 158 3.81 5.31 -11.42
C LEU A 158 4.67 5.85 -12.56
N LEU A 159 5.02 4.94 -13.48
CA LEU A 159 5.63 5.25 -14.77
C LEU A 159 4.54 5.57 -15.82
N SER A 160 4.95 6.03 -17.01
CA SER A 160 4.03 6.23 -18.13
C SER A 160 3.26 4.94 -18.46
N ASN A 161 1.97 5.07 -18.76
CA ASN A 161 1.04 3.99 -19.11
C ASN A 161 0.87 2.88 -18.04
N ASN A 162 1.39 3.07 -16.83
CA ASN A 162 1.19 2.15 -15.72
C ASN A 162 -0.11 2.49 -14.98
N TYR A 163 -0.60 1.52 -14.21
CA TYR A 163 -1.79 1.68 -13.40
C TYR A 163 -1.63 1.00 -12.05
N VAL A 164 -2.45 1.43 -11.09
CA VAL A 164 -2.65 0.73 -9.83
C VAL A 164 -4.13 0.41 -9.68
N ASN A 165 -4.43 -0.82 -9.27
CA ASN A 165 -5.75 -1.20 -8.81
C ASN A 165 -5.75 -1.19 -7.29
N ILE A 166 -6.73 -0.54 -6.70
CA ILE A 166 -6.94 -0.46 -5.26
C ILE A 166 -8.24 -1.19 -4.98
N TYR A 167 -8.15 -2.21 -4.14
CA TYR A 167 -9.26 -3.09 -3.80
C TYR A 167 -9.77 -2.75 -2.40
N SER A 168 -11.06 -2.94 -2.16
CA SER A 168 -11.65 -2.79 -0.83
C SER A 168 -11.36 -3.96 0.12
N THR A 169 -10.63 -4.97 -0.34
CA THR A 169 -10.27 -6.18 0.42
C THR A 169 -8.77 -6.23 0.67
N THR A 170 -8.39 -6.85 1.78
CA THR A 170 -6.99 -7.15 2.07
C THR A 170 -6.53 -8.36 1.25
N SER A 171 -5.29 -8.33 0.76
CA SER A 171 -4.69 -9.47 0.08
C SER A 171 -4.51 -10.66 1.05
N VAL A 172 -4.66 -11.89 0.54
CA VAL A 172 -4.46 -13.14 1.29
C VAL A 172 -3.04 -13.32 1.84
N ILE A 173 -2.05 -12.66 1.24
CA ILE A 173 -0.66 -12.64 1.75
C ILE A 173 -0.39 -11.40 2.63
N ASN A 174 -1.43 -10.64 2.99
CA ASN A 174 -1.37 -9.41 3.78
C ASN A 174 -0.31 -8.40 3.29
N LYS A 175 -0.13 -8.31 1.97
CA LYS A 175 0.81 -7.39 1.31
C LYS A 175 0.19 -6.80 0.06
N ASN A 176 0.48 -5.52 -0.18
CA ASN A 176 0.30 -4.89 -1.49
C ASN A 176 1.55 -5.19 -2.32
N PHE A 177 1.41 -5.49 -3.61
CA PHE A 177 2.56 -5.82 -4.43
C PHE A 177 2.36 -5.44 -5.91
N ARG A 178 3.49 -5.20 -6.59
CA ARG A 178 3.52 -5.00 -8.04
C ARG A 178 3.38 -6.34 -8.74
N LEU A 179 2.45 -6.43 -9.69
CA LEU A 179 2.32 -7.62 -10.53
C LEU A 179 3.51 -7.72 -11.49
N ASN A 180 4.05 -8.92 -11.61
CA ASN A 180 5.02 -9.29 -12.64
C ASN A 180 4.41 -10.38 -13.54
N LYS A 181 5.16 -10.79 -14.58
CA LYS A 181 4.69 -11.75 -15.59
C LYS A 181 4.27 -13.12 -15.03
N CYS A 182 4.72 -13.48 -13.84
CA CYS A 182 4.48 -14.79 -13.24
C CYS A 182 3.83 -14.70 -11.85
N ALA A 183 3.23 -13.56 -11.52
CA ALA A 183 2.56 -13.35 -10.23
C ALA A 183 1.42 -14.36 -9.98
N GLY A 184 0.77 -14.86 -11.04
CA GLY A 184 -0.26 -15.90 -10.93
C GLY A 184 0.24 -17.25 -10.44
N TYR A 185 1.56 -17.51 -10.37
CA TYR A 185 2.06 -18.72 -9.71
C TYR A 185 1.67 -18.78 -8.23
N LEU A 186 1.44 -17.61 -7.60
CA LEU A 186 0.99 -17.54 -6.20
C LEU A 186 -0.40 -18.14 -5.99
N GLU A 187 -1.23 -18.25 -7.05
CA GLU A 187 -2.56 -18.86 -6.98
C GLU A 187 -2.52 -20.37 -6.64
N ASN A 188 -1.36 -21.01 -6.84
CA ASN A 188 -1.18 -22.42 -6.47
C ASN A 188 -1.15 -22.64 -4.95
N SER A 189 -0.91 -21.58 -4.17
CA SER A 189 -0.76 -21.65 -2.72
C SER A 189 -1.74 -20.76 -1.97
N PHE A 190 -2.28 -19.74 -2.62
CA PHE A 190 -3.20 -18.78 -2.01
C PHE A 190 -4.34 -18.46 -2.97
N ASP A 191 -5.57 -18.36 -2.46
CA ASP A 191 -6.74 -18.02 -3.28
C ASP A 191 -6.92 -16.50 -3.33
N PHE A 192 -6.38 -15.84 -4.37
CA PHE A 192 -6.50 -14.38 -4.47
C PHE A 192 -7.87 -13.95 -4.97
N ASN A 193 -8.39 -12.90 -4.33
CA ASN A 193 -9.60 -12.23 -4.76
C ASN A 193 -9.38 -10.70 -4.87
N PRO A 194 -9.35 -10.14 -6.11
CA PRO A 194 -9.57 -10.83 -7.38
C PRO A 194 -8.38 -11.71 -7.77
N SER A 195 -8.64 -12.68 -8.65
CA SER A 195 -7.61 -13.59 -9.13
C SER A 195 -6.50 -12.87 -9.90
N LEU A 196 -5.26 -13.32 -9.70
CA LEU A 196 -4.07 -12.87 -10.36
C LEU A 196 -3.98 -13.44 -11.79
N PRO A 197 -3.30 -12.75 -12.72
CA PRO A 197 -3.05 -13.28 -14.06
C PRO A 197 -2.20 -14.56 -14.02
N GLN A 198 -2.77 -15.69 -14.45
CA GLN A 198 -2.13 -17.02 -14.43
C GLN A 198 -1.21 -17.32 -15.62
N SER A 199 -1.10 -16.39 -16.58
CA SER A 199 -0.25 -16.56 -17.76
C SER A 199 1.21 -16.18 -17.48
N CYS A 200 2.06 -17.17 -17.18
CA CYS A 200 3.52 -16.99 -17.09
C CYS A 200 4.19 -17.45 -18.39
N PRO A 201 5.12 -16.66 -18.97
CA PRO A 201 5.90 -17.09 -20.12
C PRO A 201 6.70 -18.34 -19.80
N MET A 202 6.81 -19.26 -20.76
CA MET A 202 7.74 -20.38 -20.65
C MET A 202 9.17 -19.87 -20.59
N VAL A 203 10.01 -20.52 -19.77
CA VAL A 203 11.44 -20.18 -19.63
C VAL A 203 12.20 -20.45 -20.94
N TYR A 204 11.75 -21.43 -21.71
CA TYR A 204 12.35 -21.85 -22.98
C TYR A 204 11.39 -21.60 -24.13
N ARG A 205 11.92 -21.24 -25.30
CA ARG A 205 11.10 -21.02 -26.51
C ARG A 205 10.66 -22.33 -27.15
N SER A 206 11.44 -23.40 -26.94
CA SER A 206 11.10 -24.75 -27.38
C SER A 206 11.66 -25.80 -26.43
N ARG A 207 11.05 -26.99 -26.40
CA ARG A 207 11.56 -28.13 -25.60
C ARG A 207 12.95 -28.61 -26.05
N TYR A 208 13.40 -28.22 -27.24
CA TYR A 208 14.73 -28.57 -27.76
C TYR A 208 15.87 -27.79 -27.08
N GLU A 209 15.57 -26.69 -26.38
CA GLU A 209 16.57 -25.93 -25.62
C GLU A 209 16.88 -26.56 -24.24
N ILE A 210 16.14 -27.63 -23.87
CA ILE A 210 16.28 -28.37 -22.60
C ILE A 210 16.97 -29.74 -22.85
N ALA A 211 17.33 -30.04 -24.09
CA ALA A 211 17.93 -31.31 -24.52
C ALA A 211 19.43 -31.18 -24.73
#